data_AF-A0A0B1SU25-F1
#
_entry.id   AF-A0A0B1SU25-F1
#
_cell.length_a   1.000
_cell.length_b   1.000
_cell.length_c   1.000
_cell.angle_alpha   90.00
_cell.angle_beta   90.00
_cell.angle_gamma   90.00
#
_symmetry.space_group_name_H-M   'P 1'
#
loop_
_entity.id
_entity.type
_entity.pdbx_description
1 polymer ?
#
loop_
_entity_poly.entity_id
_entity_poly.type
_entity_poly.pdbx_seq_one_letter_code
_entity_poly.pdbx_strand_id
1 'polypeptide(L)'
;MRNSIVKKMIVEGKVNKFPSSTPGDVVNFVNEKLWCKDPDKRPTFASIITTLEKFINAITDKGPDGEDKSAALVGYFICSLF
;
A
#
# COMPACT_ATOMS: atom_id res chain seq x y z
N MET A 1 3.49 -25.16 9.42
CA MET A 1 2.12 -24.83 9.87
C MET A 1 1.74 -23.33 9.80
N ARG A 2 2.66 -22.35 9.90
CA ARG A 2 2.27 -20.92 9.82
C ARG A 2 1.65 -20.48 8.47
N ASN A 3 2.10 -21.09 7.38
CA ASN A 3 1.66 -20.74 6.02
C ASN A 3 0.17 -21.07 5.76
N SER A 4 -0.40 -22.09 6.40
CA SER A 4 -1.83 -22.44 6.22
C SER A 4 -2.77 -21.43 6.88
N ILE A 5 -2.36 -20.86 8.01
CA ILE A 5 -3.13 -19.83 8.73
C ILE A 5 -3.14 -18.53 7.92
N VAL A 6 -1.96 -18.08 7.45
CA VAL A 6 -1.85 -16.85 6.65
C VAL A 6 -2.63 -16.98 5.34
N LYS A 7 -2.53 -18.12 4.64
CA LYS A 7 -3.34 -18.38 3.43
C LYS A 7 -4.83 -18.28 3.71
N LYS A 8 -5.31 -18.84 4.82
CA LYS A 8 -6.72 -18.75 5.22
C LYS A 8 -7.15 -17.30 5.46
N MET A 9 -6.33 -16.51 6.15
CA MET A 9 -6.61 -15.09 6.41
C MET A 9 -6.69 -14.27 5.11
N ILE A 10 -5.77 -14.48 4.16
CA ILE A 10 -5.78 -13.78 2.87
C ILE A 10 -7.03 -14.14 2.05
N VAL A 11 -7.41 -15.42 2.00
CA VAL A 11 -8.64 -15.86 1.31
C VAL A 11 -9.90 -15.24 1.95
N GLU A 12 -9.91 -15.12 3.28
CA GLU A 12 -10.95 -14.43 4.04
C GLU A 12 -10.94 -12.90 3.83
N GLY A 13 -9.92 -12.34 3.17
CA GLY A 13 -9.77 -10.89 2.94
C GLY A 13 -9.18 -10.13 4.13
N LYS A 14 -8.61 -10.83 5.11
CA LYS A 14 -7.87 -10.23 6.22
C LYS A 14 -6.43 -9.99 5.79
N VAL A 15 -6.11 -8.73 5.52
CA VAL A 15 -4.77 -8.26 5.13
C VAL A 15 -4.12 -7.46 6.26
N ASN A 16 -2.85 -7.08 6.08
CA ASN A 16 -2.10 -6.31 7.06
C ASN A 16 -2.81 -5.02 7.44
N LYS A 17 -2.71 -4.65 8.72
CA LYS A 17 -3.18 -3.35 9.22
C LYS A 17 -2.06 -2.34 9.09
N PHE A 18 -2.36 -1.22 8.46
CA PHE A 18 -1.45 -0.10 8.38
C PHE A 18 -1.37 0.66 9.71
N PRO A 19 -0.21 1.23 10.07
CA PRO A 19 -0.12 2.18 11.18
C PRO A 19 -1.07 3.37 10.97
N SER A 20 -1.56 3.96 12.06
CA SER A 20 -2.48 5.11 12.02
C SER A 20 -1.88 6.37 11.38
N SER A 21 -0.55 6.46 11.30
CA SER A 21 0.18 7.54 10.62
C SER A 21 0.18 7.40 9.09
N THR A 22 -0.33 6.30 8.54
CA THR A 22 -0.35 6.07 7.10
C THR A 22 -1.43 6.94 6.44
N PRO A 23 -1.11 7.70 5.38
CA PRO A 23 -2.12 8.45 4.65
C PRO A 23 -3.25 7.55 4.16
N GLY A 24 -4.50 7.94 4.41
CA GLY A 24 -5.69 7.14 4.09
C GLY A 24 -5.76 6.75 2.60
N ASP A 25 -5.32 7.64 1.71
CA ASP A 25 -5.30 7.38 0.26
C ASP A 25 -4.37 6.23 -0.13
N VAL A 26 -3.23 6.10 0.57
CA VAL A 26 -2.28 4.99 0.37
C VAL A 26 -2.88 3.69 0.87
N VAL A 27 -3.50 3.71 2.05
CA VAL A 27 -4.17 2.55 2.64
C VAL A 27 -5.29 2.05 1.71
N ASN A 28 -6.11 2.95 1.21
CA ASN A 28 -7.21 2.62 0.30
C ASN A 28 -6.68 2.06 -1.02
N PHE A 29 -5.66 2.69 -1.62
CA PHE A 29 -5.05 2.18 -2.85
C PHE A 29 -4.52 0.75 -2.67
N VAL A 30 -3.81 0.48 -1.57
CA VAL A 30 -3.25 -0.84 -1.31
C VAL A 30 -4.33 -1.89 -1.05
N ASN A 31 -5.31 -1.60 -0.18
CA ASN A 31 -6.35 -2.57 0.16
C ASN A 31 -7.30 -2.86 -1.00
N GLU A 32 -7.63 -1.85 -1.80
CA GLU A 32 -8.62 -2.01 -2.88
C GLU A 32 -8.01 -2.48 -4.20
N LYS A 33 -6.79 -2.04 -4.53
CA LYS A 33 -6.15 -2.34 -5.83
C LYS A 33 -5.13 -3.47 -5.74
N LEU A 34 -4.20 -3.40 -4.79
CA LEU A 34 -3.13 -4.39 -4.68
C LEU A 34 -3.61 -5.71 -4.04
N TRP A 35 -4.39 -5.61 -2.97
CA TRP A 35 -5.04 -6.77 -2.33
C TRP A 35 -6.35 -7.21 -3.01
N CYS A 36 -6.52 -6.90 -4.30
CA CYS A 36 -7.66 -7.39 -5.05
C CYS A 36 -7.66 -8.92 -5.07
N LYS A 37 -8.79 -9.54 -4.70
CA LYS A 37 -8.96 -11.00 -4.73
C LYS A 37 -8.82 -11.56 -6.14
N ASP A 38 -9.19 -10.75 -7.13
CA ASP A 38 -9.06 -11.06 -8.55
C ASP A 38 -7.65 -10.61 -9.02
N PRO A 39 -6.74 -11.54 -9.35
CA PRO A 39 -5.38 -11.20 -9.74
C PRO A 39 -5.32 -10.42 -11.06
N ASP A 40 -6.27 -10.63 -11.97
CA ASP A 40 -6.30 -9.98 -13.29
C ASP A 40 -6.73 -8.51 -13.20
N LYS A 41 -7.38 -8.13 -12.10
CA LYS A 41 -7.76 -6.74 -11.79
C LYS A 41 -6.66 -5.97 -11.07
N ARG A 42 -5.57 -6.62 -10.69
CA ARG A 42 -4.45 -5.94 -10.03
C ARG A 42 -3.73 -5.05 -11.04
N PRO A 43 -3.33 -3.84 -10.63
CA PRO A 43 -2.55 -2.97 -11.49
C PRO A 43 -1.18 -3.57 -11.80
N THR A 44 -0.64 -3.24 -12.97
CA THR A 44 0.74 -3.58 -13.32
C THR A 44 1.72 -2.81 -12.42
N PHE A 45 2.94 -3.33 -12.28
CA PHE A 45 3.99 -2.62 -11.55
C PHE A 45 4.24 -1.20 -12.07
N ALA A 46 4.19 -1.00 -13.39
CA ALA A 46 4.29 0.34 -13.98
C ALA A 46 3.19 1.28 -13.47
N SER A 47 1.93 0.81 -13.48
CA SER A 47 0.80 1.60 -12.97
C SER A 47 0.88 1.88 -11.46
N ILE A 48 1.45 0.94 -10.69
CA ILE A 48 1.69 1.11 -9.25
C ILE A 48 2.69 2.23 -9.02
N ILE A 49 3.84 2.20 -9.70
CA ILE A 49 4.90 3.21 -9.56
C ILE A 49 4.35 4.60 -9.89
N THR A 50 3.65 4.76 -11.02
CA THR A 50 3.03 6.05 -11.39
C THR A 50 2.03 6.56 -10.34
N THR A 51 1.33 5.67 -9.65
CA THR A 51 0.38 6.06 -8.60
C THR A 51 1.11 6.47 -7.32
N LEU A 52 2.18 5.75 -6.94
CA LEU A 52 3.02 6.10 -5.80
C LEU A 52 3.74 7.44 -6.00
N GLU A 53 4.23 7.71 -7.21
CA GLU A 53 4.83 9.00 -7.59
C GLU A 53 3.83 10.16 -7.42
N LYS A 54 2.57 9.96 -7.81
CA LYS A 54 1.51 10.96 -7.58
C LYS A 54 1.27 11.22 -6.09
N PHE A 55 1.30 10.18 -5.27
CA PHE A 55 1.16 10.35 -3.81
C PHE A 55 2.34 11.09 -3.21
N ILE A 56 3.58 10.80 -3.65
CA ILE A 56 4.77 11.54 -3.23
C ILE A 56 4.61 13.02 -3.58
N ASN A 57 4.26 13.32 -4.84
CA ASN A 57 4.08 14.69 -5.31
C ASN A 57 2.98 15.45 -4.53
N ALA A 58 1.86 14.78 -4.23
CA ALA A 58 0.75 15.36 -3.46
C ALA A 58 1.10 15.63 -1.99
N ILE A 59 2.05 14.88 -1.42
CA ILE A 59 2.52 15.07 -0.05
C ILE A 59 3.59 16.16 0.01
N THR A 60 4.49 16.24 -0.97
CA THR A 60 5.50 17.31 -1.07
C THR A 60 4.90 18.68 -1.34
N ASP A 61 3.77 18.76 -2.05
CA ASP A 61 3.08 20.04 -2.34
C ASP A 61 2.38 20.64 -1.09
N LYS A 62 2.15 19.84 -0.04
CA LYS A 62 1.34 20.21 1.13
C LYS A 62 2.11 20.53 2.41
N GLY A 63 3.44 20.66 2.40
CA GLY A 63 4.21 20.92 3.62
C GLY A 63 5.50 21.72 3.41
N PRO A 64 5.74 22.79 4.21
CA PRO A 64 7.04 23.46 4.31
C PRO A 64 8.03 22.74 5.25
N ASP A 65 7.63 21.63 5.87
CA ASP A 65 8.46 20.90 6.83
C ASP A 65 9.08 19.67 6.14
N GLY A 66 10.38 19.76 5.85
CA GLY A 66 11.19 18.80 5.09
C GLY A 66 11.42 17.46 5.79
N GLU A 67 10.34 16.70 6.02
CA GLU A 67 10.41 15.29 6.38
C GLU A 67 10.17 14.44 5.12
N ASP A 68 11.15 13.58 4.79
CA ASP A 68 11.12 12.68 3.63
C ASP A 68 10.04 11.59 3.77
N LYS A 69 8.77 11.96 3.59
CA LYS A 69 7.60 11.07 3.63
C LYS A 69 7.60 10.04 2.49
N SER A 70 8.51 10.18 1.52
CA SER A 70 8.78 9.21 0.46
C SER A 70 9.24 7.85 1.01
N ALA A 71 10.13 7.85 2.01
CA ALA A 71 10.62 6.64 2.65
C ALA A 71 9.51 5.90 3.42
N ALA A 72 8.62 6.65 4.07
CA ALA A 72 7.45 6.08 4.73
C ALA A 72 6.50 5.42 3.72
N LEU A 73 6.24 6.08 2.58
CA LEU A 73 5.36 5.55 1.52
C LEU A 73 5.90 4.25 0.91
N VAL A 74 7.21 4.20 0.65
CA VAL A 74 7.90 2.98 0.20
C VAL A 74 7.85 1.90 1.28
N GLY A 75 8.06 2.26 2.55
CA GLY A 75 7.93 1.36 3.67
C GLY A 75 6.53 0.73 3.77
N TYR A 76 5.47 1.54 3.64
CA TYR A 76 4.09 1.05 3.65
C TYR A 76 3.79 0.13 2.46
N PHE A 77 4.32 0.44 1.28
CA PHE A 77 4.22 -0.44 0.12
C PHE A 77 4.91 -1.78 0.36
N ILE A 78 6.12 -1.79 0.93
CA ILE A 78 6.84 -3.03 1.26
C ILE A 78 6.08 -3.82 2.33
N CYS A 79 5.54 -3.17 3.37
CA CYS A 79 4.69 -3.82 4.38
C CYS A 79 3.42 -4.44 3.80
N SER A 80 3.02 -4.08 2.59
CA SER A 80 1.89 -4.70 1.90
C SER A 80 2.26 -5.93 1.07
N LEU A 81 3.55 -6.19 0.85
CA LEU A 81 4.04 -7.33 0.07
C LEU A 81 4.39 -8.55 0.94
N PHE A 82 4.54 -8.38 2.25
CA PHE A 82 4.97 -9.41 3.22
C PHE A 82 3.97 -9.59 4.36
#